data_AF-A0AAN1XUX6-F1
#
_entry.id   AF-A0AAN1XUX6-F1
#
_cell.length_a   1.000
_cell.length_b   1.000
_cell.length_c   1.000
_cell.angle_alpha   90.00
_cell.angle_beta   90.00
_cell.angle_gamma   90.00
#
_symmetry.space_group_name_H-M   'P 1'
#
loop_
_entity.id
_entity.type
_entity.pdbx_description
1 polymer ?
#
loop_
_entity_poly.entity_id
_entity_poly.type
_entity_poly.pdbx_seq_one_letter_code
_entity_poly.pdbx_strand_id
1 'polypeptide(L)'
;MNPRPYEALDARLVLEAQVRSLRIDVDAARTGVAPEAAASPAPAAVAAPPEAAAAAPPYVPPRKRSLENLVAGRGLQIAGVLLVLLGTAFFLELAFTKGWIAPPVRIVLGLLAGAALMTAGARGLRGAYRFANEGLVALGAGIVYLSLWASVAVFPELHVGRGAAFAAMLAVTAAICALAASHRSERLAVLSLIGGALTPALLAGGPSDRVVLGSYLLVLTAGLLTIAVRNGFFTIAPLALAADLCYTPAFLPVSGPREQLAGLALALAFTLTFAIAYTMGALRTAARLPAYAALIAIDAIAFAGALAAIFDRERFALGIALLAFAAALIAVARLRMLPRALAVTYGYLGLAAATAALPALLKAFSLDDAFVLEAALLVALGTRGGDRRITWAGLTLFALTALWLIGSALTDAPSTTLLNPLITAFVLWIAGALAARAIVLEAAPAPPWLDAAAVAFNVTALAGCSRLVLDLLGGANWNVAVPSHAQFALSVLWTCYATALFGLGLRSGNATARWQGLALFALTILKVFAVDLASVDAAYRVGSFVVLGGVLVAVSAWYTRATARRSADGDA
;
A
#
# COMPACT_ATOMS: atom_id res chain seq x y z
N MET A 1 -21.40 -29.72 13.40
CA MET A 1 -21.66 -28.76 12.30
C MET A 1 -23.03 -29.10 11.72
N ASN A 2 -24.03 -28.27 11.97
CA ASN A 2 -25.43 -28.50 11.56
C ASN A 2 -25.76 -27.50 10.44
N PRO A 3 -25.98 -27.94 9.19
CA PRO A 3 -26.17 -27.03 8.06
C PRO A 3 -27.66 -26.65 7.94
N ARG A 4 -28.20 -25.78 8.81
CA ARG A 4 -29.65 -25.50 8.81
C ARG A 4 -30.16 -24.05 8.98
N PRO A 5 -29.37 -22.95 8.93
CA PRO A 5 -29.97 -21.62 8.96
C PRO A 5 -30.58 -21.17 7.61
N TYR A 6 -30.07 -21.67 6.47
CA TYR A 6 -30.54 -21.24 5.14
C TYR A 6 -31.80 -21.99 4.66
N GLU A 7 -31.88 -23.31 4.86
CA GLU A 7 -33.09 -24.09 4.51
C GLU A 7 -34.33 -23.65 5.30
N ALA A 8 -34.14 -23.22 6.56
CA ALA A 8 -35.22 -22.67 7.38
C ALA A 8 -35.73 -21.31 6.86
N LEU A 9 -34.87 -20.53 6.21
CA LEU A 9 -35.24 -19.26 5.60
C LEU A 9 -36.04 -19.47 4.30
N ASP A 10 -35.62 -20.42 3.46
CA ASP A 10 -36.34 -20.77 2.23
C ASP A 10 -37.72 -21.37 2.52
N ALA A 11 -37.82 -22.25 3.51
CA ALA A 11 -39.10 -22.80 3.97
C ALA A 11 -40.04 -21.69 4.49
N ARG A 12 -39.49 -20.67 5.15
CA ARG A 12 -40.25 -19.52 5.66
C ARG A 12 -40.77 -18.64 4.53
N LEU A 13 -39.97 -18.41 3.48
CA LEU A 13 -40.38 -17.64 2.30
C LEU A 13 -41.50 -18.35 1.51
N VAL A 14 -41.43 -19.66 1.36
CA VAL A 14 -42.49 -20.47 0.72
C VAL A 14 -43.79 -20.40 1.53
N LEU A 15 -43.69 -20.50 2.86
CA LEU A 15 -44.85 -20.39 3.74
C LEU A 15 -45.47 -18.97 3.70
N GLU A 16 -44.64 -17.92 3.67
CA GLU A 16 -45.12 -16.53 3.53
C GLU A 16 -45.82 -16.29 2.18
N ALA A 17 -45.35 -16.94 1.10
CA ALA A 17 -46.02 -16.88 -0.19
C ALA A 17 -47.38 -17.60 -0.18
N GLN A 18 -47.47 -18.78 0.44
CA GLN A 18 -48.74 -19.52 0.60
C GLN A 18 -49.73 -18.79 1.51
N VAL A 19 -49.26 -18.16 2.59
CA VAL A 19 -50.12 -17.34 3.46
C VAL A 19 -50.62 -16.11 2.69
N ARG A 20 -49.80 -15.52 1.81
CA ARG A 20 -50.22 -14.39 0.97
C ARG A 20 -51.29 -14.80 -0.05
N SER A 21 -51.17 -15.97 -0.69
CA SER A 21 -52.20 -16.45 -1.62
C SER A 21 -53.52 -16.74 -0.89
N LEU A 22 -53.47 -17.41 0.26
CA LEU A 22 -54.66 -17.67 1.08
C LEU A 22 -55.32 -16.37 1.57
N ARG A 23 -54.55 -15.32 1.83
CA ARG A 23 -55.07 -14.00 2.22
C ARG A 23 -55.84 -13.35 1.07
N ILE A 24 -55.34 -13.47 -0.17
CA ILE A 24 -56.03 -13.00 -1.38
C ILE A 24 -57.35 -13.76 -1.56
N ASP A 25 -57.34 -15.08 -1.37
CA ASP A 25 -58.54 -15.92 -1.50
C ASP A 25 -59.60 -15.57 -0.43
N VAL A 26 -59.16 -15.28 0.80
CA VAL A 26 -60.05 -14.84 1.90
C VAL A 26 -60.58 -13.41 1.67
N ASP A 27 -59.76 -12.52 1.13
CA ASP A 27 -60.17 -11.15 0.79
C ASP A 27 -61.15 -11.14 -0.41
N ALA A 28 -60.97 -12.05 -1.38
CA ALA A 28 -61.93 -12.29 -2.46
C ALA A 28 -63.27 -12.84 -1.92
N ALA A 29 -63.23 -13.77 -0.96
CA ALA A 29 -64.43 -14.29 -0.31
C ALA A 29 -65.17 -13.25 0.53
N ARG A 30 -64.47 -12.26 1.10
CA ARG A 30 -65.06 -11.17 1.90
C ARG A 30 -65.66 -10.05 1.08
N THR A 31 -65.15 -9.80 -0.12
CA THR A 31 -65.58 -8.68 -0.97
C THR A 31 -66.74 -9.05 -1.89
N GLY A 32 -67.18 -10.31 -1.93
CA GLY A 32 -68.33 -10.75 -2.73
C GLY A 32 -68.13 -10.57 -4.24
N VAL A 33 -66.89 -10.36 -4.69
CA VAL A 33 -66.55 -10.28 -6.10
C VAL A 33 -66.29 -11.70 -6.59
N ALA A 34 -67.23 -12.23 -7.37
CA ALA A 34 -67.13 -13.56 -7.96
C ALA A 34 -65.87 -13.66 -8.86
N PRO A 35 -65.11 -14.77 -8.80
CA PRO A 35 -64.00 -15.00 -9.70
C PRO A 35 -64.54 -15.19 -11.13
N GLU A 36 -64.02 -14.40 -12.07
CA GLU A 36 -64.28 -14.57 -13.48
C GLU A 36 -63.91 -16.00 -13.89
N ALA A 37 -64.89 -16.70 -14.46
CA ALA A 37 -64.79 -18.12 -14.77
C ALA A 37 -63.61 -18.40 -15.70
N ALA A 38 -62.63 -19.14 -15.21
CA ALA A 38 -61.63 -19.79 -16.02
C ALA A 38 -62.33 -20.75 -16.99
N ALA A 39 -62.34 -20.39 -18.28
CA ALA A 39 -62.80 -21.27 -19.34
C ALA A 39 -61.90 -22.53 -19.40
N SER A 40 -62.53 -23.71 -19.34
CA SER A 40 -61.88 -25.00 -19.52
C SER A 40 -61.45 -25.22 -20.99
N PRO A 41 -60.40 -26.01 -21.28
CA PRO A 41 -59.76 -26.05 -22.59
C PRO A 41 -60.57 -26.88 -23.60
N ALA A 42 -60.90 -26.27 -24.73
CA ALA A 42 -61.40 -26.95 -25.92
C ALA A 42 -60.23 -27.57 -26.73
N PRO A 43 -60.48 -28.57 -27.59
CA PRO A 43 -59.55 -29.65 -27.90
C PRO A 43 -58.31 -29.21 -28.68
N ALA A 44 -57.21 -29.95 -28.50
CA ALA A 44 -55.94 -29.77 -29.19
C ALA A 44 -56.12 -29.76 -30.71
N ALA A 45 -56.32 -28.58 -31.28
CA ALA A 45 -56.17 -28.30 -32.69
C ALA A 45 -54.66 -28.38 -32.99
N VAL A 46 -54.32 -29.24 -33.95
CA VAL A 46 -53.01 -29.34 -34.58
C VAL A 46 -52.49 -27.93 -34.83
N ALA A 47 -51.29 -27.63 -34.32
CA ALA A 47 -50.64 -26.35 -34.50
C ALA A 47 -50.56 -26.02 -36.00
N ALA A 48 -51.35 -25.04 -36.43
CA ALA A 48 -51.12 -24.31 -37.66
C ALA A 48 -49.73 -23.65 -37.57
N PRO A 49 -49.02 -23.45 -38.70
CA PRO A 49 -47.76 -22.72 -38.71
C PRO A 49 -47.98 -21.36 -38.03
N PRO A 50 -47.01 -20.84 -37.26
CA PRO A 50 -47.20 -19.61 -36.51
C PRO A 50 -47.64 -18.51 -37.47
N GLU A 51 -48.88 -18.07 -37.30
CA GLU A 51 -49.39 -16.85 -37.90
C GLU A 51 -48.42 -15.75 -37.50
N ALA A 52 -47.83 -15.11 -38.52
CA ALA A 52 -46.69 -14.22 -38.40
C ALA A 52 -46.88 -13.31 -37.19
N ALA A 53 -46.09 -13.57 -36.14
CA ALA A 53 -46.00 -12.72 -34.97
C ALA A 53 -45.98 -11.28 -35.47
N ALA A 54 -47.03 -10.52 -35.15
CA ALA A 54 -47.09 -9.09 -35.41
C ALA A 54 -45.74 -8.55 -34.97
N ALA A 55 -44.93 -8.15 -35.96
CA ALA A 55 -43.51 -7.95 -35.76
C ALA A 55 -43.35 -7.08 -34.52
N ALA A 56 -42.68 -7.62 -33.49
CA ALA A 56 -42.19 -6.80 -32.39
C ALA A 56 -41.62 -5.53 -33.05
N PRO A 57 -41.96 -4.31 -32.57
CA PRO A 57 -41.44 -3.09 -33.17
C PRO A 57 -39.94 -3.34 -33.38
N PRO A 58 -39.44 -3.24 -34.62
CA PRO A 58 -38.14 -3.76 -34.97
C PRO A 58 -37.17 -3.29 -33.89
N TYR A 59 -36.46 -4.23 -33.24
CA TYR A 59 -35.46 -3.88 -32.25
C TYR A 59 -34.59 -2.82 -32.88
N VAL A 60 -34.81 -1.55 -32.51
CA VAL A 60 -33.99 -0.45 -32.95
C VAL A 60 -32.77 -0.59 -32.06
N PRO A 61 -31.64 -1.11 -32.55
CA PRO A 61 -30.43 -1.11 -31.75
C PRO A 61 -30.25 0.31 -31.23
N PRO A 62 -29.88 0.52 -29.94
CA PRO A 62 -29.64 1.87 -29.43
C PRO A 62 -28.73 2.56 -30.44
N ARG A 63 -29.26 3.60 -31.11
CA ARG A 63 -28.66 4.18 -32.32
C ARG A 63 -27.20 4.39 -32.01
N LYS A 64 -26.31 3.57 -32.59
CA LYS A 64 -24.86 3.68 -32.39
C LYS A 64 -24.56 5.15 -32.62
N ARG A 65 -24.11 5.88 -31.58
CA ARG A 65 -23.78 7.30 -31.70
C ARG A 65 -22.86 7.38 -32.91
N SER A 66 -23.35 7.90 -34.05
CA SER A 66 -22.52 7.97 -35.24
C SER A 66 -21.34 8.85 -34.84
N LEU A 67 -20.12 8.38 -35.13
CA LEU A 67 -18.92 9.19 -34.93
C LEU A 67 -19.11 10.56 -35.58
N GLU A 68 -19.87 10.60 -36.68
CA GLU A 68 -20.35 11.80 -37.35
C GLU A 68 -21.18 12.74 -36.45
N ASN A 69 -22.17 12.28 -35.66
CA ASN A 69 -22.90 13.16 -34.73
C ASN A 69 -22.06 13.62 -33.53
N LEU A 70 -21.05 12.83 -33.13
CA LEU A 70 -20.14 13.17 -32.03
C LEU A 70 -19.07 14.17 -32.48
N VAL A 71 -18.59 14.04 -33.72
CA VAL A 71 -17.60 14.92 -34.38
C VAL A 71 -18.27 16.19 -34.92
N ALA A 72 -19.40 16.09 -35.62
CA ALA A 72 -20.09 17.24 -36.22
C ALA A 72 -20.85 18.09 -35.20
N GLY A 73 -21.42 17.49 -34.16
CA GLY A 73 -22.17 18.22 -33.12
C GLY A 73 -21.28 18.75 -32.00
N ARG A 74 -20.71 17.85 -31.18
CA ARG A 74 -19.87 18.24 -30.04
C ARG A 74 -18.43 18.56 -30.46
N GLY A 75 -17.87 17.86 -31.44
CA GLY A 75 -16.50 18.07 -31.90
C GLY A 75 -16.28 19.46 -32.50
N LEU A 76 -17.16 19.92 -33.39
CA LEU A 76 -17.07 21.25 -33.98
C LEU A 76 -17.27 22.38 -32.95
N GLN A 77 -18.18 22.20 -32.00
CA GLN A 77 -18.39 23.16 -30.89
C GLN A 77 -17.16 23.24 -29.97
N ILE A 78 -16.58 22.10 -29.60
CA ILE A 78 -15.36 22.04 -28.79
C ILE A 78 -14.19 22.65 -29.56
N ALA A 79 -14.04 22.34 -30.85
CA ALA A 79 -13.00 22.92 -31.71
C ALA A 79 -13.15 24.44 -31.85
N GLY A 80 -14.38 24.95 -32.02
CA GLY A 80 -14.66 26.38 -32.05
C GLY A 80 -14.32 27.07 -30.73
N VAL A 81 -14.75 26.50 -29.59
CA VAL A 81 -14.39 27.00 -28.25
C VAL A 81 -12.87 27.00 -28.05
N LEU A 82 -12.18 25.93 -28.45
CA LEU A 82 -10.71 25.84 -28.38
C LEU A 82 -10.03 26.90 -29.25
N LEU A 83 -10.52 27.15 -30.47
CA LEU A 83 -9.95 28.15 -31.36
C LEU A 83 -10.15 29.57 -30.83
N VAL A 84 -11.33 29.88 -30.27
CA VAL A 84 -11.59 31.16 -29.61
C VAL A 84 -10.72 31.32 -28.36
N LEU A 85 -10.57 30.27 -27.55
CA LEU A 85 -9.68 30.29 -26.38
C LEU A 85 -8.23 30.52 -26.79
N LEU A 86 -7.76 29.84 -27.84
CA LEU A 86 -6.41 29.96 -28.36
C LEU A 86 -6.17 31.36 -28.95
N GLY A 87 -7.11 31.88 -29.74
CA GLY A 87 -7.05 33.24 -30.28
C GLY A 87 -7.04 34.30 -29.16
N THR A 88 -7.85 34.11 -28.12
CA THR A 88 -7.88 35.00 -26.95
C THR A 88 -6.56 34.94 -26.18
N ALA A 89 -5.98 33.75 -26.00
CA ALA A 89 -4.69 33.56 -25.34
C ALA A 89 -3.55 34.26 -26.11
N PHE A 90 -3.47 34.07 -27.43
CA PHE A 90 -2.48 34.75 -28.28
C PHE A 90 -2.68 36.27 -28.32
N PHE A 91 -3.94 36.73 -28.35
CA PHE A 91 -4.22 38.17 -28.28
C PHE A 91 -3.77 38.77 -26.94
N LEU A 92 -4.03 38.08 -25.82
CA LEU A 92 -3.56 38.51 -24.50
C LEU A 92 -2.03 38.51 -24.43
N GLU A 93 -1.36 37.47 -24.95
CA GLU A 93 0.10 37.41 -25.06
C GLU A 93 0.66 38.57 -25.90
N LEU A 94 0.02 38.90 -27.02
CA LEU A 94 0.38 40.03 -27.86
C LEU A 94 0.20 41.36 -27.11
N ALA A 95 -0.94 41.56 -26.46
CA ALA A 95 -1.22 42.74 -25.66
C ALA A 95 -0.23 42.89 -24.49
N PHE A 96 0.22 41.77 -23.92
CA PHE A 96 1.22 41.75 -22.84
C PHE A 96 2.62 42.09 -23.35
N THR A 97 3.02 41.52 -24.48
CA THR A 97 4.35 41.72 -25.10
C THR A 97 4.49 43.13 -25.66
N LYS A 98 3.40 43.72 -26.18
CA LYS A 98 3.38 45.11 -26.66
C LYS A 98 3.16 46.15 -25.57
N GLY A 99 2.97 45.73 -24.31
CA GLY A 99 2.76 46.63 -23.18
C GLY A 99 1.41 47.35 -23.17
N TRP A 100 0.43 46.90 -23.97
CA TRP A 100 -0.92 47.49 -24.04
C TRP A 100 -1.67 47.38 -22.71
N ILE A 101 -1.38 46.34 -21.93
CA ILE A 101 -1.93 46.15 -20.59
C ILE A 101 -0.76 46.15 -19.63
N ALA A 102 -0.68 47.15 -18.74
CA ALA A 102 0.40 47.23 -17.75
C ALA A 102 0.30 46.08 -16.72
N PRO A 103 1.42 45.57 -16.17
CA PRO A 103 1.43 44.47 -15.19
C PRO A 103 0.45 44.61 -14.02
N PRO A 104 0.31 45.78 -13.34
CA PRO A 104 -0.66 45.91 -12.25
C PRO A 104 -2.10 45.65 -12.70
N VAL A 105 -2.46 46.11 -13.90
CA VAL A 105 -3.81 45.95 -14.47
C VAL A 105 -4.08 44.47 -14.77
N ARG A 106 -3.09 43.71 -15.24
CA ARG A 106 -3.22 42.26 -15.49
C ARG A 106 -3.60 41.52 -14.20
N ILE A 107 -2.90 41.83 -13.11
CA ILE A 107 -3.15 41.22 -11.80
C ILE A 107 -4.54 41.59 -11.30
N VAL A 108 -4.91 42.87 -11.33
CA VAL A 108 -6.23 43.33 -10.86
C VAL A 108 -7.36 42.72 -11.68
N LEU A 109 -7.24 42.66 -13.00
CA LEU A 109 -8.23 42.03 -13.87
C LEU A 109 -8.38 40.53 -13.56
N GLY A 110 -7.26 39.82 -13.36
CA GLY A 110 -7.27 38.42 -12.96
C GLY A 110 -7.96 38.20 -11.60
N LEU A 111 -7.64 39.02 -10.60
CA LEU A 111 -8.27 38.96 -9.28
C LEU A 111 -9.79 39.22 -9.35
N LEU A 112 -10.21 40.25 -10.08
CA LEU A 112 -11.63 40.59 -10.23
C LEU A 112 -12.40 39.51 -11.01
N ALA A 113 -11.85 39.03 -12.13
CA ALA A 113 -12.47 37.98 -12.93
C ALA A 113 -12.56 36.67 -12.13
N GLY A 114 -11.47 36.27 -11.46
CA GLY A 114 -11.43 35.08 -10.61
C GLY A 114 -12.43 35.16 -9.47
N ALA A 115 -12.48 36.29 -8.74
CA ALA A 115 -13.46 36.52 -7.67
C ALA A 115 -14.91 36.52 -8.18
N ALA A 116 -15.17 37.11 -9.35
CA ALA A 116 -16.50 37.09 -9.96
C ALA A 116 -16.95 35.66 -10.31
N LEU A 117 -16.08 34.85 -10.92
CA LEU A 117 -16.33 33.45 -11.22
C LEU A 117 -16.55 32.63 -9.94
N MET A 118 -15.70 32.80 -8.93
CA MET A 118 -15.87 32.14 -7.63
C MET A 118 -17.22 32.47 -7.00
N THR A 119 -17.59 33.75 -7.00
CA THR A 119 -18.84 34.20 -6.37
C THR A 119 -20.07 33.72 -7.17
N ALA A 120 -20.01 33.75 -8.50
CA ALA A 120 -21.06 33.20 -9.36
C ALA A 120 -21.25 31.69 -9.12
N GLY A 121 -20.14 30.94 -9.06
CA GLY A 121 -20.15 29.50 -8.75
C GLY A 121 -20.73 29.23 -7.36
N ALA A 122 -20.26 29.96 -6.35
CA ALA A 122 -20.70 29.81 -4.96
C ALA A 122 -22.22 30.01 -4.80
N ARG A 123 -22.81 31.01 -5.47
CA ARG A 123 -24.28 31.25 -5.45
C ARG A 123 -25.08 30.10 -6.04
N GLY A 124 -24.52 29.41 -7.04
CA GLY A 124 -25.16 28.29 -7.74
C GLY A 124 -25.01 26.92 -7.06
N LEU A 125 -24.28 26.80 -5.95
CA LEU A 125 -23.96 25.49 -5.35
C LEU A 125 -25.16 24.72 -4.78
N ARG A 126 -26.31 25.39 -4.58
CA ARG A 126 -27.56 24.76 -4.13
C ARG A 126 -28.46 24.27 -5.27
N GLY A 127 -28.12 24.58 -6.53
CA GLY A 127 -28.94 24.27 -7.71
C GLY A 127 -28.60 22.94 -8.40
N ALA A 128 -29.40 22.58 -9.42
CA ALA A 128 -29.24 21.36 -10.21
C ALA A 128 -27.88 21.25 -10.93
N TYR A 129 -27.23 22.39 -11.21
CA TYR A 129 -25.93 22.48 -11.89
C TYR A 129 -24.73 22.49 -10.93
N ARG A 130 -24.86 21.91 -9.72
CA ARG A 130 -23.83 21.91 -8.68
C ARG A 130 -22.44 21.52 -9.19
N PHE A 131 -22.32 20.49 -10.03
CA PHE A 131 -21.03 20.09 -10.60
C PHE A 131 -20.35 21.21 -11.41
N ALA A 132 -21.10 21.86 -12.30
CA ALA A 132 -20.59 22.97 -13.10
C ALA A 132 -20.22 24.18 -12.23
N ASN A 133 -21.02 24.45 -11.19
CA ASN A 133 -20.78 25.54 -10.25
C ASN A 133 -19.55 25.31 -9.36
N GLU A 134 -19.28 24.07 -8.93
CA GLU A 134 -18.03 23.72 -8.25
C GLU A 134 -16.82 23.87 -9.19
N GLY A 135 -16.98 23.53 -10.48
CA GLY A 135 -15.97 23.82 -11.50
C GLY A 135 -15.72 25.32 -11.69
N LEU A 136 -16.77 26.15 -11.62
CA LEU A 136 -16.65 27.61 -11.70
C LEU A 136 -15.92 28.20 -10.48
N VAL A 137 -16.17 27.67 -9.28
CA VAL A 137 -15.41 28.00 -8.06
C VAL A 137 -13.95 27.60 -8.23
N ALA A 138 -13.67 26.40 -8.75
CA ALA A 138 -12.31 25.93 -8.98
C ALA A 138 -11.55 26.81 -9.99
N LEU A 139 -12.19 27.13 -11.11
CA LEU A 139 -11.61 28.00 -12.14
C LEU A 139 -11.32 29.39 -11.60
N GLY A 140 -12.30 30.01 -10.93
CA GLY A 140 -12.13 31.33 -10.33
C GLY A 140 -11.00 31.34 -9.28
N ALA A 141 -10.95 30.34 -8.41
CA ALA A 141 -9.90 30.18 -7.41
C ALA A 141 -8.51 30.05 -8.04
N GLY A 142 -8.40 29.24 -9.11
CA GLY A 142 -7.15 29.08 -9.85
C GLY A 142 -6.66 30.39 -10.46
N ILE A 143 -7.55 31.18 -11.07
CA ILE A 143 -7.21 32.49 -11.63
C ILE A 143 -6.73 33.45 -10.52
N VAL A 144 -7.42 33.48 -9.38
CA VAL A 144 -6.98 34.30 -8.23
C VAL A 144 -5.60 33.85 -7.73
N TYR A 145 -5.39 32.54 -7.56
CA TYR A 145 -4.10 31.97 -7.14
C TYR A 145 -2.95 32.36 -8.09
N LEU A 146 -3.15 32.17 -9.40
CA LEU A 146 -2.16 32.50 -10.41
C LEU A 146 -1.87 34.00 -10.45
N SER A 147 -2.90 34.84 -10.27
CA SER A 147 -2.72 36.29 -10.22
C SER A 147 -1.91 36.73 -8.99
N LEU A 148 -2.18 36.15 -7.82
CA LEU A 148 -1.42 36.43 -6.59
C LEU A 148 0.03 35.94 -6.69
N TRP A 149 0.24 34.72 -7.18
CA TRP A 149 1.58 34.19 -7.45
C TRP A 149 2.34 35.05 -8.46
N ALA A 150 1.72 35.39 -9.60
CA ALA A 150 2.34 36.22 -10.64
C ALA A 150 2.74 37.61 -10.11
N SER A 151 1.96 38.18 -9.19
CA SER A 151 2.27 39.48 -8.59
C SER A 151 3.58 39.50 -7.78
N VAL A 152 4.08 38.32 -7.37
CA VAL A 152 5.32 38.16 -6.60
C VAL A 152 6.43 37.54 -7.44
N ALA A 153 6.13 36.48 -8.19
CA ALA A 153 7.14 35.65 -8.86
C ALA A 153 7.42 36.10 -10.30
N VAL A 154 6.40 36.64 -11.01
CA VAL A 154 6.50 37.02 -12.42
C VAL A 154 6.75 38.52 -12.57
N PHE A 155 6.15 39.34 -11.71
CA PHE A 155 6.23 40.80 -11.75
C PHE A 155 6.78 41.37 -10.42
N PRO A 156 8.04 41.06 -10.05
CA PRO A 156 8.65 41.53 -8.80
C PRO A 156 8.67 43.06 -8.66
N GLU A 157 8.65 43.80 -9.76
CA GLU A 157 8.55 45.27 -9.82
C GLU A 157 7.25 45.85 -9.24
N LEU A 158 6.23 45.02 -9.01
CA LEU A 158 5.02 45.43 -8.30
C LEU A 158 5.24 45.59 -6.79
N HIS A 159 6.38 45.14 -6.26
CA HIS A 159 6.74 45.23 -4.84
C HIS A 159 5.68 44.64 -3.88
N VAL A 160 4.91 43.64 -4.34
CA VAL A 160 3.93 42.96 -3.50
C VAL A 160 4.67 42.10 -2.47
N GLY A 161 4.43 42.38 -1.18
CA GLY A 161 5.05 41.63 -0.10
C GLY A 161 4.61 40.15 -0.12
N ARG A 162 5.57 39.23 -0.05
CA ARG A 162 5.31 37.77 -0.04
C ARG A 162 4.32 37.35 1.05
N GLY A 163 4.41 37.97 2.23
CA GLY A 163 3.46 37.72 3.32
C GLY A 163 2.04 38.16 3.01
N ALA A 164 1.85 39.26 2.27
CA ALA A 164 0.54 39.72 1.84
C ALA A 164 -0.07 38.80 0.79
N ALA A 165 0.73 38.36 -0.20
CA ALA A 165 0.30 37.36 -1.18
C ALA A 165 -0.06 36.03 -0.50
N PHE A 166 0.75 35.58 0.47
CA PHE A 166 0.48 34.38 1.27
C PHE A 166 -0.85 34.50 2.04
N ALA A 167 -1.07 35.61 2.72
CA ALA A 167 -2.31 35.87 3.46
C ALA A 167 -3.54 35.89 2.53
N ALA A 168 -3.42 36.48 1.34
CA ALA A 168 -4.47 36.50 0.34
C ALA A 168 -4.78 35.09 -0.21
N MET A 169 -3.77 34.28 -0.51
CA MET A 169 -3.94 32.89 -0.95
C MET A 169 -4.56 32.03 0.15
N LEU A 170 -4.16 32.22 1.41
CA LEU A 170 -4.78 31.59 2.57
C LEU A 170 -6.26 31.99 2.72
N ALA A 171 -6.61 33.27 2.53
CA ALA A 171 -8.01 33.72 2.58
C ALA A 171 -8.87 33.05 1.49
N VAL A 172 -8.33 32.88 0.28
CA VAL A 172 -8.99 32.14 -0.80
C VAL A 172 -9.20 30.67 -0.42
N THR A 173 -8.17 30.01 0.12
CA THR A 173 -8.28 28.62 0.61
C THR A 173 -9.33 28.48 1.70
N ALA A 174 -9.35 29.40 2.67
CA ALA A 174 -10.32 29.42 3.76
C ALA A 174 -11.74 29.63 3.23
N ALA A 175 -11.94 30.50 2.23
CA ALA A 175 -13.24 30.72 1.60
C ALA A 175 -13.75 29.44 0.90
N ILE A 176 -12.89 28.74 0.14
CA ILE A 176 -13.26 27.46 -0.48
C ILE A 176 -13.56 26.40 0.60
N CYS A 177 -12.80 26.40 1.69
CA CYS A 177 -12.96 25.46 2.80
C CYS A 177 -14.31 25.69 3.51
N ALA A 178 -14.70 26.95 3.72
CA ALA A 178 -16.00 27.34 4.24
C ALA A 178 -17.14 26.95 3.28
N LEU A 179 -16.96 27.11 1.96
CA LEU A 179 -17.92 26.63 0.96
C LEU A 179 -18.05 25.09 0.99
N ALA A 180 -16.93 24.38 1.11
CA ALA A 180 -16.90 22.92 1.22
C ALA A 180 -17.68 22.42 2.45
N ALA A 181 -17.45 23.05 3.61
CA ALA A 181 -18.15 22.72 4.85
C ALA A 181 -19.65 23.07 4.79
N SER A 182 -19.99 24.26 4.29
CA SER A 182 -21.39 24.73 4.23
C SER A 182 -22.25 23.97 3.21
N HIS A 183 -21.66 23.53 2.09
CA HIS A 183 -22.38 22.83 1.02
C HIS A 183 -22.14 21.33 1.00
N ARG A 184 -21.45 20.79 2.03
CA ARG A 184 -21.03 19.38 2.12
C ARG A 184 -20.44 18.90 0.80
N SER A 185 -19.44 19.63 0.28
CA SER A 185 -18.77 19.29 -0.98
C SER A 185 -17.35 18.81 -0.74
N GLU A 186 -17.15 17.50 -0.89
CA GLU A 186 -15.83 16.88 -0.79
C GLU A 186 -14.88 17.39 -1.89
N ARG A 187 -15.39 17.66 -3.10
CA ARG A 187 -14.58 18.20 -4.21
C ARG A 187 -14.03 19.59 -3.92
N LEU A 188 -14.82 20.46 -3.30
CA LEU A 188 -14.32 21.77 -2.85
C LEU A 188 -13.31 21.61 -1.70
N ALA A 189 -13.49 20.65 -0.80
CA ALA A 189 -12.48 20.37 0.24
C ALA A 189 -11.15 19.87 -0.37
N VAL A 190 -11.20 19.04 -1.41
CA VAL A 190 -10.01 18.61 -2.17
C VAL A 190 -9.34 19.81 -2.84
N LEU A 191 -10.13 20.71 -3.44
CA LEU A 191 -9.60 21.95 -4.03
C LEU A 191 -8.91 22.83 -2.98
N SER A 192 -9.50 22.99 -1.79
CA SER A 192 -8.87 23.69 -0.66
C SER A 192 -7.57 23.03 -0.22
N LEU A 193 -7.53 21.71 -0.14
CA LEU A 193 -6.32 20.97 0.20
C LEU A 193 -5.21 21.23 -0.82
N ILE A 194 -5.52 21.13 -2.12
CA ILE A 194 -4.55 21.37 -3.20
C ILE A 194 -4.04 22.81 -3.15
N GLY A 195 -4.94 23.81 -3.10
CA GLY A 195 -4.54 25.23 -3.04
C GLY A 195 -3.71 25.54 -1.80
N GLY A 196 -4.19 25.11 -0.62
CA GLY A 196 -3.48 25.30 0.64
C GLY A 196 -2.11 24.64 0.65
N ALA A 197 -2.00 23.40 0.18
CA ALA A 197 -0.72 22.70 0.07
C ALA A 197 0.20 23.32 -0.98
N LEU A 198 -0.31 23.94 -2.05
CA LEU A 198 0.52 24.59 -3.08
C LEU A 198 1.05 25.97 -2.66
N THR A 199 0.37 26.68 -1.76
CA THR A 199 0.71 28.07 -1.42
C THR A 199 2.17 28.27 -0.99
N PRO A 200 2.74 27.47 -0.06
CA PRO A 200 4.14 27.65 0.34
C PRO A 200 5.12 27.36 -0.79
N ALA A 201 4.85 26.35 -1.62
CA ALA A 201 5.69 26.02 -2.77
C ALA A 201 5.69 27.12 -3.84
N LEU A 202 4.53 27.73 -4.09
CA LEU A 202 4.40 28.82 -5.08
C LEU A 202 5.13 30.10 -4.64
N LEU A 203 5.09 30.42 -3.35
CA LEU A 203 5.72 31.63 -2.80
C LEU A 203 7.12 31.37 -2.22
N ALA A 204 7.71 30.20 -2.52
CA ALA A 204 9.05 29.86 -2.10
C ALA A 204 10.08 30.85 -2.68
N GLY A 205 10.98 31.34 -1.84
CA GLY A 205 12.01 32.28 -2.29
C GLY A 205 12.93 32.85 -1.21
N GLY A 206 12.86 32.30 0.00
CA GLY A 206 13.74 32.58 1.14
C GLY A 206 13.60 31.46 2.16
N PRO A 207 14.50 31.35 3.16
CA PRO A 207 14.34 30.37 4.22
C PRO A 207 13.04 30.65 4.98
N SER A 208 11.98 29.89 4.73
CA SER A 208 10.79 29.92 5.57
C SER A 208 11.18 29.29 6.90
N ASP A 209 10.89 29.97 8.00
CA ASP A 209 10.98 29.35 9.32
C ASP A 209 10.15 28.06 9.31
N ARG A 210 10.81 26.94 9.57
CA ARG A 210 10.21 25.60 9.53
C ARG A 210 9.04 25.51 10.48
N VAL A 211 9.11 26.20 11.61
CA VAL A 211 8.02 26.24 12.59
C VAL A 211 6.80 26.92 11.99
N VAL A 212 6.99 28.02 11.25
CA VAL A 212 5.90 28.75 10.59
C VAL A 212 5.26 27.89 9.50
N LEU A 213 6.06 27.27 8.63
CA LEU A 213 5.57 26.38 7.58
C LEU A 213 4.82 25.18 8.16
N GLY A 214 5.40 24.53 9.17
CA GLY A 214 4.80 23.36 9.83
C GLY A 214 3.50 23.72 10.55
N SER A 215 3.47 24.86 11.24
CA SER A 215 2.25 25.35 11.92
C SER A 215 1.14 25.66 10.92
N TYR A 216 1.47 26.27 9.78
CA TYR A 216 0.51 26.53 8.70
C TYR A 216 -0.10 25.22 8.16
N LEU A 217 0.75 24.25 7.79
CA LEU A 217 0.27 22.97 7.26
C LEU A 217 -0.54 22.19 8.31
N LEU A 218 -0.12 22.23 9.58
CA LEU A 218 -0.84 21.59 10.68
C LEU A 218 -2.25 22.15 10.82
N VAL A 219 -2.41 23.48 10.81
CA VAL A 219 -3.73 24.14 10.89
C VAL A 219 -4.58 23.80 9.68
N LEU A 220 -4.01 23.85 8.48
CA LEU A 220 -4.70 23.48 7.23
C LEU A 220 -5.20 22.03 7.29
N THR A 221 -4.32 21.09 7.64
CA THR A 221 -4.60 19.66 7.73
C THR A 221 -5.62 19.37 8.82
N ALA A 222 -5.45 19.91 10.03
CA ALA A 222 -6.40 19.73 11.14
C ALA A 222 -7.80 20.27 10.79
N GLY A 223 -7.88 21.43 10.15
CA GLY A 223 -9.14 22.01 9.69
C GLY A 223 -9.85 21.15 8.65
N LEU A 224 -9.13 20.71 7.62
CA LEU A 224 -9.68 19.86 6.55
C LEU A 224 -10.09 18.47 7.05
N LEU A 225 -9.28 17.84 7.91
CA LEU A 225 -9.62 16.55 8.52
C LEU A 225 -10.83 16.68 9.46
N THR A 226 -10.94 17.79 10.19
CA THR A 226 -12.13 18.06 11.01
C THR A 226 -13.39 18.14 10.14
N ILE A 227 -13.33 18.85 9.01
CA ILE A 227 -14.43 18.93 8.04
C ILE A 227 -14.72 17.54 7.46
N ALA A 228 -13.67 16.77 7.15
CA ALA A 228 -13.79 15.46 6.56
C ALA A 228 -14.50 14.47 7.49
N VAL A 229 -14.08 14.40 8.75
CA VAL A 229 -14.70 13.56 9.79
C VAL A 229 -16.14 14.01 10.09
N ARG A 230 -16.42 15.32 10.06
CA ARG A 230 -17.77 15.87 10.27
C ARG A 230 -18.74 15.54 9.14
N ASN A 231 -18.27 15.50 7.91
CA ASN A 231 -19.12 15.31 6.73
C ASN A 231 -19.01 13.93 6.07
N GLY A 232 -18.16 13.03 6.60
CA GLY A 232 -17.95 11.70 6.04
C GLY A 232 -17.08 11.66 4.78
N PHE A 233 -16.28 12.70 4.53
CA PHE A 233 -15.36 12.75 3.40
C PHE A 233 -14.17 11.84 3.68
N PHE A 234 -13.97 10.84 2.83
CA PHE A 234 -12.86 9.91 3.00
C PHE A 234 -11.67 10.33 2.15
N THR A 235 -11.88 10.92 0.97
CA THR A 235 -10.81 11.27 0.03
C THR A 235 -9.82 12.28 0.61
N ILE A 236 -10.26 13.14 1.53
CA ILE A 236 -9.39 14.09 2.23
C ILE A 236 -8.35 13.39 3.10
N ALA A 237 -8.70 12.27 3.74
CA ALA A 237 -7.82 11.57 4.66
C ALA A 237 -6.48 11.12 4.01
N PRO A 238 -6.47 10.27 2.96
CA PRO A 238 -5.23 9.86 2.31
C PRO A 238 -4.52 11.02 1.60
N LEU A 239 -5.26 11.97 1.02
CA LEU A 239 -4.63 13.09 0.30
C LEU A 239 -3.93 14.07 1.25
N ALA A 240 -4.50 14.34 2.42
CA ALA A 240 -3.88 15.21 3.41
C ALA A 240 -2.61 14.58 3.97
N LEU A 241 -2.61 13.27 4.21
CA LEU A 241 -1.42 12.53 4.61
C LEU A 241 -0.34 12.56 3.53
N ALA A 242 -0.72 12.30 2.27
CA ALA A 242 0.21 12.35 1.16
C ALA A 242 0.83 13.76 1.00
N ALA A 243 0.02 14.81 1.11
CA ALA A 243 0.51 16.18 1.05
C ALA A 243 1.50 16.48 2.18
N ASP A 244 1.20 16.07 3.41
CA ASP A 244 2.10 16.25 4.56
C ASP A 244 3.42 15.49 4.40
N LEU A 245 3.36 14.23 3.92
CA LEU A 245 4.54 13.42 3.61
C LEU A 245 5.41 14.02 2.50
N CYS A 246 4.82 14.73 1.53
CA CYS A 246 5.61 15.46 0.54
C CYS A 246 6.40 16.63 1.17
N TYR A 247 5.91 17.21 2.26
CA TYR A 247 6.56 18.30 2.96
C TYR A 247 7.53 17.86 4.07
N THR A 248 7.52 16.59 4.50
CA THR A 248 8.45 16.09 5.55
C THR A 248 9.93 16.47 5.35
N PRO A 249 10.51 16.40 4.13
CA PRO A 249 11.91 16.81 3.91
C PRO A 249 12.20 18.29 4.23
N ALA A 250 11.19 19.16 4.17
CA ALA A 250 11.34 20.58 4.53
C ALA A 250 11.44 20.79 6.05
N PHE A 251 10.98 19.82 6.86
CA PHE A 251 10.94 19.88 8.32
C PHE A 251 12.06 19.08 9.01
N LEU A 252 12.48 17.96 8.41
CA LEU A 252 13.30 16.94 9.07
C LEU A 252 14.81 17.20 9.25
N PRO A 253 15.53 18.02 8.46
CA PRO A 253 16.98 18.18 8.67
C PRO A 253 17.28 19.09 9.86
N VAL A 254 17.29 18.52 11.06
CA VAL A 254 17.47 19.24 12.34
C VAL A 254 18.96 19.34 12.71
N SER A 255 19.44 20.56 13.00
CA SER A 255 20.81 20.80 13.47
C SER A 255 20.79 21.54 14.81
N GLY A 256 20.50 20.83 15.90
CA GLY A 256 20.69 21.32 17.27
C GLY A 256 19.47 21.16 18.19
N PRO A 257 19.64 21.36 19.51
CA PRO A 257 18.63 20.95 20.50
C PRO A 257 17.28 21.68 20.37
N ARG A 258 17.28 22.98 20.08
CA ARG A 258 16.04 23.76 19.92
C ARG A 258 15.24 23.32 18.70
N GLU A 259 15.93 23.07 17.60
CA GLU A 259 15.32 22.63 16.34
C GLU A 259 14.78 21.20 16.47
N GLN A 260 15.45 20.36 17.27
CA GLN A 260 15.03 18.99 17.55
C GLN A 260 13.73 18.96 18.35
N LEU A 261 13.63 19.81 19.37
CA LEU A 261 12.39 19.98 20.13
C LEU A 261 11.24 20.49 19.24
N ALA A 262 11.50 21.48 18.39
CA ALA A 262 10.49 22.00 17.47
C ALA A 262 10.04 20.94 16.44
N GLY A 263 10.98 20.19 15.87
CA GLY A 263 10.70 19.09 14.93
C GLY A 263 9.90 17.97 15.58
N LEU A 264 10.27 17.57 16.82
CA LEU A 264 9.53 16.58 17.60
C LEU A 264 8.11 17.06 17.93
N ALA A 265 7.95 18.31 18.35
CA ALA A 265 6.64 18.89 18.66
C ALA A 265 5.73 18.91 17.43
N LEU A 266 6.24 19.30 16.26
CA LEU A 266 5.49 19.27 15.01
C LEU A 266 5.14 17.84 14.59
N ALA A 267 6.12 16.92 14.56
CA ALA A 267 5.89 15.53 14.19
C ALA A 267 4.82 14.87 15.09
N LEU A 268 4.87 15.14 16.40
CA LEU A 268 3.87 14.67 17.36
C LEU A 268 2.50 15.29 17.07
N ALA A 269 2.44 16.60 16.78
CA ALA A 269 1.19 17.27 16.49
C ALA A 269 0.52 16.75 15.20
N PHE A 270 1.27 16.49 14.14
CA PHE A 270 0.76 15.87 12.91
C PHE A 270 0.23 14.47 13.18
N THR A 271 1.03 13.63 13.83
CA THR A 271 0.66 12.24 14.17
C THR A 271 -0.61 12.21 15.02
N LEU A 272 -0.72 13.07 16.04
CA LEU A 272 -1.93 13.14 16.86
C LEU A 272 -3.13 13.62 16.03
N THR A 273 -2.94 14.60 15.15
CA THR A 273 -4.01 15.12 14.28
C THR A 273 -4.55 14.02 13.36
N PHE A 274 -3.68 13.26 12.71
CA PHE A 274 -4.06 12.15 11.83
C PHE A 274 -4.64 10.98 12.61
N ALA A 275 -3.97 10.50 13.67
CA ALA A 275 -4.45 9.41 14.50
C ALA A 275 -5.85 9.67 15.09
N ILE A 276 -6.11 10.89 15.59
CA ILE A 276 -7.43 11.28 16.09
C ILE A 276 -8.44 11.32 14.95
N ALA A 277 -8.12 11.97 13.83
CA ALA A 277 -9.04 12.08 12.70
C ALA A 277 -9.42 10.71 12.12
N TYR A 278 -8.47 9.80 11.97
CA TYR A 278 -8.70 8.47 11.42
C TYR A 278 -9.45 7.56 12.39
N THR A 279 -9.13 7.63 13.69
CA THR A 279 -9.91 6.93 14.71
C THR A 279 -11.35 7.40 14.69
N MET A 280 -11.59 8.72 14.71
CA MET A 280 -12.94 9.29 14.67
C MET A 280 -13.67 8.96 13.36
N GLY A 281 -12.98 8.99 12.22
CA GLY A 281 -13.53 8.58 10.93
C GLY A 281 -13.96 7.11 10.91
N ALA A 282 -13.13 6.22 11.47
CA ALA A 282 -13.42 4.80 11.59
C ALA A 282 -14.59 4.50 12.54
N LEU A 283 -14.67 5.22 13.67
CA LEU A 283 -15.78 5.12 14.62
C LEU A 283 -17.11 5.60 14.01
N ARG A 284 -17.07 6.58 13.12
CA ARG A 284 -18.26 7.10 12.42
C ARG A 284 -18.67 6.28 11.21
N THR A 285 -17.72 5.66 10.52
CA THR A 285 -17.96 4.95 9.25
C THR A 285 -17.38 3.54 9.29
N ALA A 286 -18.07 2.61 9.96
CA ALA A 286 -17.61 1.23 10.14
C ALA A 286 -17.26 0.51 8.82
N ALA A 287 -17.97 0.80 7.73
CA ALA A 287 -17.70 0.23 6.40
C ALA A 287 -16.29 0.56 5.86
N ARG A 288 -15.68 1.67 6.31
CA ARG A 288 -14.34 2.11 5.91
C ARG A 288 -13.28 1.86 6.99
N LEU A 289 -13.62 1.15 8.07
CA LEU A 289 -12.69 0.81 9.15
C LEU A 289 -11.35 0.23 8.65
N PRO A 290 -11.29 -0.75 7.72
CA PRO A 290 -10.00 -1.27 7.26
C PRO A 290 -9.14 -0.21 6.57
N ALA A 291 -9.77 0.73 5.85
CA ALA A 291 -9.07 1.81 5.16
C ALA A 291 -8.49 2.82 6.17
N TYR A 292 -9.25 3.19 7.21
CA TYR A 292 -8.73 4.03 8.28
C TYR A 292 -7.66 3.34 9.12
N ALA A 293 -7.78 2.04 9.38
CA ALA A 293 -6.75 1.26 10.06
C ALA A 293 -5.43 1.24 9.27
N ALA A 294 -5.49 1.13 7.93
CA ALA A 294 -4.32 1.26 7.08
C ALA A 294 -3.70 2.66 7.14
N LEU A 295 -4.52 3.72 7.14
CA LEU A 295 -4.03 5.09 7.28
C LEU A 295 -3.38 5.35 8.64
N ILE A 296 -3.90 4.80 9.73
CA ILE A 296 -3.28 4.85 11.06
C ILE A 296 -1.92 4.13 11.05
N ALA A 297 -1.81 3.00 10.35
CA ALA A 297 -0.54 2.30 10.22
C ALA A 297 0.49 3.12 9.44
N ILE A 298 0.09 3.76 8.32
CA ILE A 298 0.97 4.62 7.53
C ILE A 298 1.43 5.83 8.37
N ASP A 299 0.52 6.47 9.10
CA ASP A 299 0.81 7.58 10.00
C ASP A 299 1.81 7.18 11.11
N ALA A 300 1.60 6.02 11.74
CA ALA A 300 2.52 5.51 12.75
C ALA A 300 3.92 5.17 12.21
N ILE A 301 3.99 4.61 10.99
CA ILE A 301 5.26 4.35 10.29
C ILE A 301 5.96 5.68 9.97
N ALA A 302 5.21 6.67 9.48
CA ALA A 302 5.74 8.00 9.18
C ALA A 302 6.31 8.67 10.44
N PHE A 303 5.61 8.57 11.57
CA PHE A 303 6.10 9.11 12.84
C PHE A 303 7.36 8.39 13.34
N ALA A 304 7.41 7.05 13.25
CA ALA A 304 8.62 6.30 13.59
C ALA A 304 9.81 6.69 12.70
N GLY A 305 9.58 6.90 11.40
CA GLY A 305 10.59 7.42 10.48
C GLY A 305 11.03 8.86 10.81
N ALA A 306 10.09 9.72 11.21
CA ALA A 306 10.40 11.07 11.68
C ALA A 306 11.27 11.04 12.95
N LEU A 307 10.96 10.18 13.92
CA LEU A 307 11.81 9.97 15.10
C LEU A 307 13.21 9.51 14.70
N ALA A 308 13.32 8.55 13.79
CA ALA A 308 14.62 8.06 13.31
C ALA A 308 15.46 9.18 12.66
N ALA A 309 14.83 10.07 11.91
CA ALA A 309 15.52 11.21 11.30
C ALA A 309 15.89 12.29 12.34
N ILE A 310 15.01 12.59 13.29
CA ILE A 310 15.23 13.60 14.35
C ILE A 310 16.36 13.16 15.30
N PHE A 311 16.47 11.87 15.60
CA PHE A 311 17.45 11.29 16.52
C PHE A 311 18.54 10.46 15.81
N ASP A 312 18.83 10.74 14.53
CA ASP A 312 19.80 9.99 13.71
C ASP A 312 21.17 9.84 14.40
N ARG A 313 21.62 10.88 15.13
CA ARG A 313 22.89 10.88 15.87
C ARG A 313 22.80 10.33 17.30
N GLU A 314 21.59 10.14 17.82
CA GLU A 314 21.33 9.83 19.23
C GLU A 314 20.51 8.55 19.37
N ARG A 315 21.10 7.42 18.98
CA ARG A 315 20.43 6.10 18.96
C ARG A 315 19.71 5.74 20.26
N PHE A 316 20.30 6.07 21.42
CA PHE A 316 19.67 5.80 22.70
C PHE A 316 18.39 6.64 22.91
N ALA A 317 18.42 7.92 22.55
CA ALA A 317 17.25 8.80 22.62
C ALA A 317 16.15 8.35 21.63
N LEU A 318 16.53 7.92 20.42
CA LEU A 318 15.62 7.28 19.46
C LEU A 318 14.91 6.08 20.08
N GLY A 319 15.66 5.19 20.72
CA GLY A 319 15.11 4.00 21.37
C GLY A 319 14.11 4.33 22.47
N ILE A 320 14.40 5.31 23.32
CA ILE A 320 13.46 5.79 24.34
C ILE A 320 12.21 6.40 23.69
N ALA A 321 12.37 7.22 22.64
CA ALA A 321 11.25 7.84 21.95
C ALA A 321 10.32 6.79 21.29
N LEU A 322 10.89 5.75 20.68
CA LEU A 322 10.14 4.63 20.11
C LEU A 322 9.42 3.81 21.18
N LEU A 323 10.03 3.57 22.34
CA LEU A 323 9.34 2.93 23.48
C LEU A 323 8.20 3.79 24.04
N ALA A 324 8.40 5.10 24.15
CA ALA A 324 7.34 6.02 24.57
C ALA A 324 6.17 6.01 23.58
N PHE A 325 6.48 6.01 22.28
CA PHE A 325 5.48 5.90 21.22
C PHE A 325 4.75 4.55 21.27
N ALA A 326 5.48 3.44 21.46
CA ALA A 326 4.90 2.11 21.65
C ALA A 326 3.94 2.07 22.84
N ALA A 327 4.34 2.61 23.98
CA ALA A 327 3.52 2.70 25.18
C ALA A 327 2.24 3.51 24.93
N ALA A 328 2.33 4.63 24.21
CA ALA A 328 1.17 5.44 23.84
C ALA A 328 0.19 4.67 22.95
N LEU A 329 0.67 3.98 21.91
CA LEU A 329 -0.16 3.16 21.03
C LEU A 329 -0.83 2.01 21.79
N ILE A 330 -0.10 1.33 22.68
CA ILE A 330 -0.67 0.26 23.54
C ILE A 330 -1.70 0.83 24.51
N ALA A 331 -1.47 2.02 25.09
CA ALA A 331 -2.44 2.68 25.95
C ALA A 331 -3.74 3.01 25.18
N VAL A 332 -3.62 3.52 23.95
CA VAL A 332 -4.77 3.74 23.07
C VAL A 332 -5.50 2.43 22.75
N ALA A 333 -4.76 1.35 22.49
CA ALA A 333 -5.34 0.02 22.24
C ALA A 333 -6.21 -0.52 23.39
N ARG A 334 -5.99 -0.05 24.62
CA ARG A 334 -6.75 -0.45 25.82
C ARG A 334 -8.03 0.36 26.03
N LEU A 335 -8.29 1.39 25.21
CA LEU A 335 -9.50 2.20 25.33
C LEU A 335 -10.75 1.39 24.96
N ARG A 336 -11.68 1.27 25.92
CA ARG A 336 -12.89 0.44 25.78
C ARG A 336 -13.85 0.89 24.67
N MET A 337 -13.74 2.14 24.22
CA MET A 337 -14.58 2.70 23.15
C MET A 337 -14.17 2.23 21.74
N LEU A 338 -12.98 1.64 21.59
CA LEU A 338 -12.48 1.24 20.27
C LEU A 338 -13.07 -0.12 19.83
N PRO A 339 -13.54 -0.23 18.57
CA PRO A 339 -13.79 -1.51 17.94
C PRO A 339 -12.57 -2.42 18.05
N ARG A 340 -12.81 -3.72 18.26
CA ARG A 340 -11.74 -4.72 18.41
C ARG A 340 -10.68 -4.64 17.31
N ALA A 341 -11.11 -4.40 16.06
CA ALA A 341 -10.18 -4.26 14.93
C ALA A 341 -9.19 -3.09 15.12
N LEU A 342 -9.66 -1.91 15.55
CA LEU A 342 -8.80 -0.75 15.80
C LEU A 342 -7.90 -0.95 17.02
N ALA A 343 -8.45 -1.49 18.11
CA ALA A 343 -7.67 -1.82 19.30
C ALA A 343 -6.52 -2.77 18.96
N VAL A 344 -6.79 -3.79 18.14
CA VAL A 344 -5.79 -4.72 17.63
C VAL A 344 -4.77 -4.01 16.73
N THR A 345 -5.20 -3.12 15.82
CA THR A 345 -4.28 -2.32 14.99
C THR A 345 -3.32 -1.49 15.85
N TYR A 346 -3.84 -0.73 16.82
CA TYR A 346 -3.02 0.06 17.74
C TYR A 346 -2.06 -0.82 18.57
N GLY A 347 -2.53 -1.97 19.04
CA GLY A 347 -1.71 -2.93 19.78
C GLY A 347 -0.54 -3.45 18.95
N TYR A 348 -0.79 -3.80 17.68
CA TYR A 348 0.27 -4.25 16.77
C TYR A 348 1.24 -3.15 16.39
N LEU A 349 0.77 -1.93 16.12
CA LEU A 349 1.66 -0.80 15.86
C LEU A 349 2.52 -0.46 17.08
N GLY A 350 1.95 -0.59 18.28
CA GLY A 350 2.70 -0.45 19.53
C GLY A 350 3.77 -1.52 19.70
N LEU A 351 3.44 -2.78 19.38
CA LEU A 351 4.41 -3.87 19.36
C LEU A 351 5.53 -3.61 18.34
N ALA A 352 5.19 -3.20 17.11
CA ALA A 352 6.16 -2.87 16.06
C ALA A 352 7.08 -1.72 16.47
N ALA A 353 6.54 -0.65 17.09
CA ALA A 353 7.34 0.46 17.61
C ALA A 353 8.28 0.01 18.75
N ALA A 354 7.83 -0.89 19.64
CA ALA A 354 8.67 -1.45 20.68
C ALA A 354 9.80 -2.31 20.10
N THR A 355 9.50 -3.11 19.08
CA THR A 355 10.49 -3.89 18.33
C THR A 355 11.52 -2.98 17.66
N ALA A 356 11.07 -1.91 16.99
CA ALA A 356 11.96 -0.95 16.33
C ALA A 356 12.87 -0.18 17.32
N ALA A 357 12.49 -0.11 18.61
CA ALA A 357 13.34 0.47 19.65
C ALA A 357 14.56 -0.40 19.99
N LEU A 358 14.48 -1.72 19.81
CA LEU A 358 15.56 -2.66 20.15
C LEU A 358 16.88 -2.32 19.45
N PRO A 359 16.96 -2.18 18.11
CA PRO A 359 18.23 -1.84 17.44
C PRO A 359 18.77 -0.45 17.81
N ALA A 360 17.89 0.46 18.23
CA ALA A 360 18.29 1.78 18.70
C ALA A 360 18.92 1.73 20.11
N LEU A 361 18.43 0.85 20.99
CA LEU A 361 18.92 0.67 22.36
C LEU A 361 20.09 -0.32 22.46
N LEU A 362 20.12 -1.35 21.62
CA LEU A 362 21.06 -2.47 21.69
C LEU A 362 22.03 -2.41 20.51
N LYS A 363 23.29 -2.03 20.76
CA LYS A 363 24.33 -1.92 19.73
C LYS A 363 24.55 -3.20 18.90
N ALA A 364 24.29 -4.36 19.48
CA ALA A 364 24.50 -5.66 18.85
C ALA A 364 23.28 -6.15 18.03
N PHE A 365 22.19 -5.38 17.99
CA PHE A 365 20.94 -5.78 17.36
C PHE A 365 20.69 -4.91 16.14
N SER A 366 20.55 -5.53 14.97
CA SER A 366 20.19 -4.84 13.74
C SER A 366 18.66 -4.68 13.62
N LEU A 367 18.23 -3.83 12.69
CA LEU A 367 16.79 -3.65 12.43
C LEU A 367 16.15 -4.94 11.92
N ASP A 368 16.91 -5.75 11.18
CA ASP A 368 16.45 -7.01 10.59
C ASP A 368 16.25 -8.09 11.67
N ASP A 369 17.13 -8.12 12.67
CA ASP A 369 16.98 -8.99 13.84
C ASP A 369 15.67 -8.70 14.57
N ALA A 370 15.29 -7.42 14.64
CA ALA A 370 14.05 -6.97 15.26
C ALA A 370 12.83 -7.41 14.45
N PHE A 371 12.83 -7.22 13.13
CA PHE A 371 11.74 -7.69 12.28
C PHE A 371 11.60 -9.22 12.25
N VAL A 372 12.70 -9.96 12.35
CA VAL A 372 12.67 -11.42 12.50
C VAL A 372 11.98 -11.83 13.81
N LEU A 373 12.34 -11.18 14.93
CA LEU A 373 11.71 -11.45 16.22
C LEU A 373 10.21 -11.15 16.19
N GLU A 374 9.82 -10.03 15.59
CA GLU A 374 8.42 -9.68 15.42
C GLU A 374 7.68 -10.63 14.49
N ALA A 375 8.29 -11.06 13.37
CA ALA A 375 7.70 -12.05 12.48
C ALA A 375 7.43 -13.37 13.21
N ALA A 376 8.41 -13.86 14.00
CA ALA A 376 8.24 -15.05 14.83
C ALA A 376 7.11 -14.90 15.85
N LEU A 377 7.05 -13.74 16.51
CA LEU A 377 6.02 -13.43 17.50
C LEU A 377 4.62 -13.36 16.87
N LEU A 378 4.48 -12.72 15.70
CA LEU A 378 3.22 -12.65 14.96
C LEU A 378 2.75 -14.04 14.53
N VAL A 379 3.64 -14.89 14.00
CA VAL A 379 3.29 -16.29 13.68
C VAL A 379 2.84 -17.02 14.95
N ALA A 380 3.56 -16.87 16.06
CA ALA A 380 3.24 -17.52 17.33
C ALA A 380 1.88 -17.07 17.91
N LEU A 381 1.60 -15.76 17.92
CA LEU A 381 0.35 -15.19 18.40
C LEU A 381 -0.82 -15.54 17.48
N GLY A 382 -0.63 -15.45 16.16
CA GLY A 382 -1.67 -15.76 15.18
C GLY A 382 -2.07 -17.23 15.19
N THR A 383 -1.10 -18.14 15.29
CA THR A 383 -1.34 -19.60 15.35
C THR A 383 -2.01 -20.00 16.66
N ARG A 384 -1.47 -19.59 17.81
CA ARG A 384 -2.07 -19.90 19.13
C ARG A 384 -3.42 -19.24 19.35
N GLY A 385 -3.60 -18.03 18.78
CA GLY A 385 -4.87 -17.29 18.85
C GLY A 385 -5.90 -17.70 17.81
N GLY A 386 -5.56 -18.57 16.86
CA GLY A 386 -6.43 -18.99 15.76
C GLY A 386 -6.74 -17.90 14.72
N ASP A 387 -6.04 -16.76 14.75
CA ASP A 387 -6.24 -15.67 13.79
C ASP A 387 -5.29 -15.77 12.61
N ARG A 388 -5.83 -16.32 11.52
CA ARG A 388 -5.12 -16.52 10.27
C ARG A 388 -4.54 -15.21 9.69
N ARG A 389 -5.16 -14.04 9.93
CA ARG A 389 -4.65 -12.77 9.37
C ARG A 389 -3.32 -12.39 10.01
N ILE A 390 -3.20 -12.61 11.31
CA ILE A 390 -1.98 -12.32 12.09
C ILE A 390 -0.87 -13.31 11.70
N THR A 391 -1.21 -14.59 11.51
CA THR A 391 -0.26 -15.59 11.00
C THR A 391 0.27 -15.19 9.62
N TRP A 392 -0.61 -14.80 8.68
CA TRP A 392 -0.17 -14.35 7.36
C TRP A 392 0.67 -13.08 7.43
N ALA A 393 0.35 -12.13 8.29
CA ALA A 393 1.18 -10.94 8.50
C ALA A 393 2.61 -11.30 8.94
N GLY A 394 2.75 -12.22 9.91
CA GLY A 394 4.05 -12.72 10.35
C GLY A 394 4.81 -13.48 9.26
N LEU A 395 4.13 -14.33 8.49
CA LEU A 395 4.74 -15.05 7.35
C LEU A 395 5.18 -14.10 6.24
N THR A 396 4.39 -13.07 5.93
CA THR A 396 4.77 -12.03 4.97
C THR A 396 5.98 -11.26 5.48
N LEU A 397 6.05 -10.93 6.77
CA LEU A 397 7.21 -10.26 7.35
C LEU A 397 8.48 -11.15 7.26
N PHE A 398 8.37 -12.46 7.53
CA PHE A 398 9.45 -13.42 7.29
C PHE A 398 9.92 -13.46 5.84
N ALA A 399 8.99 -13.43 4.89
CA ALA A 399 9.32 -13.43 3.47
C ALA A 399 10.02 -12.12 3.05
N LEU A 400 9.58 -10.98 3.57
CA LEU A 400 10.21 -9.68 3.31
C LEU A 400 11.61 -9.60 3.91
N THR A 401 11.81 -10.06 5.15
CA THR A 401 13.15 -10.09 5.77
C THR A 401 14.07 -11.09 5.08
N ALA A 402 13.54 -12.22 4.59
CA ALA A 402 14.30 -13.17 3.77
C ALA A 402 14.78 -12.54 2.46
N LEU A 403 13.89 -11.86 1.73
CA LEU A 403 14.22 -11.19 0.48
C LEU A 403 15.23 -10.07 0.71
N TRP A 404 15.05 -9.29 1.78
CA TRP A 404 16.01 -8.25 2.17
C TRP A 404 17.38 -8.85 2.48
N LEU A 405 17.47 -9.90 3.31
CA LEU A 405 18.72 -10.58 3.64
C LEU A 405 19.42 -11.16 2.41
N ILE A 406 18.67 -11.78 1.50
CA ILE A 406 19.22 -12.27 0.23
C ILE A 406 19.75 -11.11 -0.61
N GLY A 407 19.03 -9.99 -0.66
CA GLY A 407 19.49 -8.75 -1.31
C GLY A 407 20.81 -8.26 -0.72
N SER A 408 20.86 -8.08 0.60
CA SER A 408 22.05 -7.63 1.34
C SER A 408 23.23 -8.58 1.13
N ALA A 409 22.99 -9.90 1.10
CA ALA A 409 24.02 -10.90 0.78
C ALA A 409 24.63 -10.76 -0.63
N LEU A 410 23.90 -10.17 -1.58
CA LEU A 410 24.36 -9.92 -2.94
C LEU A 410 25.04 -8.54 -3.09
N THR A 411 24.63 -7.55 -2.30
CA THR A 411 25.07 -6.15 -2.46
C THR A 411 26.17 -5.72 -1.51
N ASP A 412 26.18 -6.25 -0.28
CA ASP A 412 27.03 -5.73 0.79
C ASP A 412 28.48 -6.19 0.64
N ALA A 413 29.41 -5.27 0.87
CA ALA A 413 30.84 -5.55 0.80
C ALA A 413 31.23 -6.68 1.77
N PRO A 414 32.13 -7.60 1.37
CA PRO A 414 32.54 -8.70 2.21
C PRO A 414 33.21 -8.21 3.49
N SER A 415 32.92 -8.91 4.59
CA SER A 415 33.47 -8.63 5.91
C SER A 415 34.51 -9.68 6.29
N THR A 416 35.66 -9.24 6.81
CA THR A 416 36.71 -10.13 7.31
C THR A 416 36.39 -10.75 8.68
N THR A 417 35.37 -10.26 9.38
CA THR A 417 34.91 -10.85 10.65
C THR A 417 33.88 -11.95 10.41
N LEU A 418 34.11 -13.13 11.01
CA LEU A 418 33.29 -14.33 10.85
C LEU A 418 31.86 -14.16 11.41
N LEU A 419 31.71 -13.43 12.52
CA LEU A 419 30.42 -13.04 13.09
C LEU A 419 30.15 -11.56 12.82
N ASN A 420 29.87 -11.25 11.55
CA ASN A 420 29.41 -9.93 11.15
C ASN A 420 27.89 -9.77 11.33
N PRO A 421 27.36 -8.53 11.35
CA PRO A 421 25.93 -8.28 11.55
C PRO A 421 25.01 -9.00 10.56
N LEU A 422 25.45 -9.16 9.30
CA LEU A 422 24.66 -9.83 8.27
C LEU A 422 24.55 -11.34 8.53
N ILE A 423 25.67 -11.99 8.89
CA ILE A 423 25.67 -13.41 9.27
C ILE A 423 24.85 -13.65 10.53
N THR A 424 24.93 -12.77 11.54
CA THR A 424 24.06 -12.88 12.73
C THR A 424 22.60 -12.76 12.38
N ALA A 425 22.23 -11.88 11.44
CA ALA A 425 20.86 -11.74 10.97
C ALA A 425 20.35 -12.99 10.24
N PHE A 426 21.18 -13.64 9.42
CA PHE A 426 20.84 -14.94 8.83
C PHE A 426 20.62 -16.03 9.89
N VAL A 427 21.49 -16.10 10.91
CA VAL A 427 21.35 -17.09 11.99
C VAL A 427 20.07 -16.87 12.78
N LEU A 428 19.76 -15.62 13.13
CA LEU A 428 18.53 -15.26 13.83
C LEU A 428 17.29 -15.52 12.98
N TRP A 429 17.34 -15.22 11.68
CA TRP A 429 16.26 -15.51 10.74
C TRP A 429 15.97 -17.01 10.68
N ILE A 430 17.02 -17.85 10.54
CA ILE A 430 16.92 -19.31 10.53
C ILE A 430 16.31 -19.82 11.84
N ALA A 431 16.82 -19.35 12.98
CA ALA A 431 16.30 -19.74 14.29
C ALA A 431 14.82 -19.34 14.47
N GLY A 432 14.46 -18.13 14.08
CA GLY A 432 13.09 -17.61 14.11
C GLY A 432 12.14 -18.43 13.22
N ALA A 433 12.56 -18.77 12.00
CA ALA A 433 11.77 -19.58 11.07
C ALA A 433 11.57 -21.02 11.59
N LEU A 434 12.59 -21.62 12.21
CA LEU A 434 12.48 -22.94 12.85
C LEU A 434 11.53 -22.92 14.06
N ALA A 435 11.62 -21.89 14.90
CA ALA A 435 10.70 -21.70 16.03
C ALA A 435 9.26 -21.51 15.55
N ALA A 436 9.05 -20.66 14.54
CA ALA A 436 7.75 -20.44 13.92
C ALA A 436 7.16 -21.74 13.34
N ARG A 437 7.99 -22.53 12.64
CA ARG A 437 7.60 -23.84 12.12
C ARG A 437 7.20 -24.81 13.23
N ALA A 438 7.95 -24.88 14.32
CA ALA A 438 7.63 -25.74 15.46
C ALA A 438 6.25 -25.41 16.04
N ILE A 439 5.97 -24.11 16.25
CA ILE A 439 4.68 -23.64 16.77
C ILE A 439 3.52 -23.97 15.81
N VAL A 440 3.72 -23.79 14.50
CA VAL A 440 2.69 -24.12 13.49
C VAL A 440 2.38 -25.62 13.48
N LEU A 441 3.39 -26.47 13.64
CA LEU A 441 3.23 -27.92 13.66
C LEU A 441 2.54 -28.41 14.95
N GLU A 442 2.78 -27.74 16.09
CA GLU A 442 2.05 -27.99 17.34
C GLU A 442 0.55 -27.69 17.21
N ALA A 443 0.18 -26.72 16.36
CA ALA A 443 -1.21 -26.28 16.19
C ALA A 443 -2.07 -27.16 15.26
N ALA A 444 -1.56 -28.35 14.84
CA ALA A 444 -2.15 -29.43 14.05
C ALA A 444 -3.50 -29.22 13.31
N PRO A 445 -3.66 -29.65 12.04
CA PRO A 445 -2.69 -30.28 11.14
C PRO A 445 -1.82 -29.28 10.36
N ALA A 446 -0.68 -29.78 9.84
CA ALA A 446 0.28 -29.01 9.06
C ALA A 446 -0.38 -28.32 7.83
N PRO A 447 -0.36 -26.99 7.73
CA PRO A 447 -0.98 -26.31 6.61
C PRO A 447 -0.17 -26.45 5.30
N PRO A 448 -0.84 -26.43 4.13
CA PRO A 448 -0.20 -26.70 2.82
C PRO A 448 0.87 -25.68 2.43
N TRP A 449 0.83 -24.46 2.98
CA TRP A 449 1.84 -23.45 2.71
C TRP A 449 3.19 -23.74 3.40
N LEU A 450 3.25 -24.69 4.35
CA LEU A 450 4.51 -25.06 5.02
C LEU A 450 5.56 -25.59 4.06
N ASP A 451 5.14 -26.26 2.99
CA ASP A 451 6.06 -26.74 1.96
C ASP A 451 6.70 -25.57 1.20
N ALA A 452 5.91 -24.55 0.84
CA ALA A 452 6.43 -23.33 0.22
C ALA A 452 7.34 -22.55 1.19
N ALA A 453 6.98 -22.48 2.47
CA ALA A 453 7.82 -21.87 3.50
C ALA A 453 9.14 -22.64 3.70
N ALA A 454 9.13 -23.97 3.59
CA ALA A 454 10.34 -24.79 3.64
C ALA A 454 11.27 -24.52 2.45
N VAL A 455 10.72 -24.27 1.26
CA VAL A 455 11.51 -23.85 0.09
C VAL A 455 12.16 -22.49 0.36
N ALA A 456 11.38 -21.49 0.79
CA ALA A 456 11.91 -20.16 1.12
C ALA A 456 13.01 -20.24 2.18
N PHE A 457 12.79 -21.04 3.22
CA PHE A 457 13.78 -21.31 4.28
C PHE A 457 15.10 -21.83 3.72
N ASN A 458 15.07 -22.86 2.88
CA ASN A 458 16.30 -23.45 2.34
C ASN A 458 17.02 -22.50 1.38
N VAL A 459 16.29 -21.70 0.60
CA VAL A 459 16.88 -20.68 -0.27
C VAL A 459 17.59 -19.61 0.57
N THR A 460 16.95 -19.08 1.60
CA THR A 460 17.55 -18.07 2.49
C THR A 460 18.73 -18.63 3.28
N ALA A 461 18.61 -19.87 3.79
CA ALA A 461 19.71 -20.55 4.48
C ALA A 461 20.92 -20.79 3.57
N LEU A 462 20.68 -21.24 2.32
CA LEU A 462 21.74 -21.41 1.32
C LEU A 462 22.40 -20.08 0.97
N ALA A 463 21.63 -18.99 0.85
CA ALA A 463 22.15 -17.65 0.62
C ALA A 463 23.07 -17.20 1.78
N GLY A 464 22.64 -17.41 3.03
CA GLY A 464 23.46 -17.12 4.22
C GLY A 464 24.77 -17.93 4.26
N CYS A 465 24.69 -19.24 3.99
CA CYS A 465 25.90 -20.08 3.91
C CYS A 465 26.83 -19.65 2.76
N SER A 466 26.27 -19.29 1.61
CA SER A 466 27.04 -18.79 0.46
C SER A 466 27.72 -17.47 0.79
N ARG A 467 27.01 -16.58 1.50
CA ARG A 467 27.56 -15.32 1.97
C ARG A 467 28.72 -15.53 2.94
N LEU A 468 28.59 -16.47 3.88
CA LEU A 468 29.66 -16.82 4.81
C LEU A 468 30.94 -17.27 4.08
N VAL A 469 30.80 -18.09 3.03
CA VAL A 469 31.96 -18.51 2.22
C VAL A 469 32.63 -17.33 1.53
N LEU A 470 31.84 -16.39 0.99
CA LEU A 470 32.35 -15.19 0.33
C LEU A 470 33.04 -14.21 1.30
N ASP A 471 32.50 -14.04 2.51
CA ASP A 471 33.12 -13.24 3.57
C ASP A 471 34.49 -13.80 3.97
N LEU A 472 34.62 -15.14 4.03
CA LEU A 472 35.86 -15.81 4.43
C LEU A 472 36.92 -15.86 3.33
N LEU A 473 36.50 -16.03 2.07
CA LEU A 473 37.40 -16.31 0.94
C LEU A 473 37.56 -15.12 -0.02
N GLY A 474 36.83 -14.02 0.20
CA GLY A 474 36.87 -12.80 -0.58
C GLY A 474 35.95 -12.81 -1.80
N GLY A 475 35.57 -11.60 -2.23
CA GLY A 475 34.63 -11.34 -3.34
C GLY A 475 33.21 -10.97 -2.85
N ALA A 476 32.39 -10.47 -3.77
CA ALA A 476 30.95 -10.19 -3.62
C ALA A 476 30.53 -8.78 -3.17
N ASN A 477 30.78 -7.81 -4.05
CA ASN A 477 29.75 -6.85 -4.44
C ASN A 477 29.66 -6.87 -5.98
N TRP A 478 28.62 -6.29 -6.57
CA TRP A 478 28.41 -6.26 -8.03
C TRP A 478 29.60 -5.76 -8.87
N ASN A 479 30.57 -5.08 -8.23
CA ASN A 479 31.73 -4.47 -8.88
C ASN A 479 33.06 -5.24 -8.67
N VAL A 480 33.09 -6.32 -7.89
CA VAL A 480 34.31 -7.08 -7.60
C VAL A 480 34.17 -8.53 -8.07
N ALA A 481 35.05 -8.93 -8.99
CA ALA A 481 35.14 -10.30 -9.46
C ALA A 481 35.40 -11.26 -8.28
N VAL A 482 34.59 -12.30 -8.17
CA VAL A 482 34.77 -13.33 -7.14
C VAL A 482 36.00 -14.17 -7.49
N PRO A 483 36.97 -14.33 -6.58
CA PRO A 483 38.16 -15.15 -6.81
C PRO A 483 37.83 -16.61 -7.14
N SER A 484 38.67 -17.27 -7.95
CA SER A 484 38.44 -18.64 -8.41
C SER A 484 38.32 -19.66 -7.27
N HIS A 485 39.08 -19.51 -6.18
CA HIS A 485 38.98 -20.39 -5.01
C HIS A 485 37.67 -20.21 -4.25
N ALA A 486 37.12 -18.98 -4.20
CA ALA A 486 35.82 -18.70 -3.61
C ALA A 486 34.67 -19.26 -4.47
N GLN A 487 34.78 -19.16 -5.80
CA GLN A 487 33.82 -19.81 -6.72
C GLN A 487 33.79 -21.32 -6.55
N PHE A 488 34.96 -21.96 -6.49
CA PHE A 488 35.10 -23.38 -6.22
C PHE A 488 34.45 -23.77 -4.88
N ALA A 489 34.73 -23.03 -3.81
CA ALA A 489 34.17 -23.28 -2.50
C ALA A 489 32.63 -23.15 -2.47
N LEU A 490 32.06 -22.20 -3.23
CA LEU A 490 30.60 -22.09 -3.40
C LEU A 490 30.00 -23.33 -4.08
N SER A 491 30.64 -23.84 -5.13
CA SER A 491 30.18 -25.04 -5.83
C SER A 491 30.25 -26.29 -4.94
N VAL A 492 31.29 -26.41 -4.10
CA VAL A 492 31.38 -27.45 -3.07
C VAL A 492 30.25 -27.30 -2.04
N LEU A 493 30.05 -26.09 -1.51
CA LEU A 493 28.99 -25.81 -0.54
C LEU A 493 27.61 -26.20 -1.09
N TRP A 494 27.27 -25.78 -2.31
CA TRP A 494 25.97 -26.06 -2.93
C TRP A 494 25.77 -27.56 -3.16
N THR A 495 26.83 -28.28 -3.56
CA THR A 495 26.81 -29.74 -3.73
C THR A 495 26.57 -30.45 -2.40
N CYS A 496 27.29 -30.05 -1.34
CA CYS A 496 27.10 -30.60 0.01
C CYS A 496 25.68 -30.33 0.52
N TYR A 497 25.18 -29.11 0.34
CA TYR A 497 23.84 -28.71 0.75
C TYR A 497 22.76 -29.49 -0.03
N ALA A 498 22.92 -29.65 -1.35
CA ALA A 498 22.03 -30.45 -2.20
C ALA A 498 21.97 -31.92 -1.76
N THR A 499 23.14 -32.50 -1.46
CA THR A 499 23.27 -33.88 -0.98
C THR A 499 22.54 -34.05 0.36
N ALA A 500 22.75 -33.12 1.29
CA ALA A 500 22.11 -33.14 2.60
C ALA A 500 20.59 -33.00 2.47
N LEU A 501 20.09 -32.04 1.67
CA LEU A 501 18.66 -31.85 1.42
C LEU A 501 18.00 -33.08 0.82
N PHE A 502 18.60 -33.62 -0.25
CA PHE A 502 18.09 -34.82 -0.92
C PHE A 502 18.06 -36.01 0.04
N GLY A 503 19.12 -36.16 0.84
CA GLY A 503 19.25 -37.22 1.82
C GLY A 503 18.26 -37.15 2.98
N LEU A 504 18.09 -35.95 3.55
CA LEU A 504 17.06 -35.69 4.56
C LEU A 504 15.66 -35.91 3.98
N GLY A 505 15.43 -35.53 2.73
CA GLY A 505 14.19 -35.80 2.01
C GLY A 505 13.91 -37.29 1.80
N LEU A 506 14.94 -38.10 1.52
CA LEU A 506 14.80 -39.55 1.47
C LEU A 506 14.47 -40.12 2.85
N ARG A 507 15.24 -39.76 3.88
CA ARG A 507 15.06 -40.28 5.26
C ARG A 507 13.70 -39.93 5.84
N SER A 508 13.24 -38.69 5.65
CA SER A 508 11.96 -38.20 6.18
C SER A 508 10.74 -38.54 5.29
N GLY A 509 10.96 -39.09 4.09
CA GLY A 509 9.88 -39.30 3.11
C GLY A 509 9.35 -38.01 2.47
N ASN A 510 9.93 -36.85 2.79
CA ASN A 510 9.45 -35.57 2.28
C ASN A 510 9.82 -35.36 0.80
N ALA A 511 8.81 -35.30 -0.07
CA ALA A 511 8.98 -35.04 -1.49
C ALA A 511 9.57 -33.65 -1.78
N THR A 512 9.18 -32.61 -1.03
CA THR A 512 9.61 -31.23 -1.31
C THR A 512 11.09 -31.04 -1.04
N ALA A 513 11.64 -31.64 0.01
CA ALA A 513 13.09 -31.64 0.29
C ALA A 513 13.90 -32.38 -0.79
N ARG A 514 13.37 -33.50 -1.33
CA ARG A 514 14.01 -34.25 -2.41
C ARG A 514 14.10 -33.43 -3.70
N TRP A 515 13.00 -32.81 -4.11
CA TRP A 515 12.96 -31.97 -5.30
C TRP A 515 13.86 -30.73 -5.18
N GLN A 516 13.94 -30.12 -3.99
CA GLN A 516 14.87 -29.02 -3.74
C GLN A 516 16.33 -29.44 -3.88
N GLY A 517 16.71 -30.59 -3.30
CA GLY A 517 18.06 -31.13 -3.46
C GLY A 517 18.41 -31.42 -4.93
N LEU A 518 17.48 -32.03 -5.68
CA LEU A 518 17.68 -32.33 -7.10
C LEU A 518 17.78 -31.06 -7.96
N ALA A 519 16.93 -30.06 -7.69
CA ALA A 519 16.98 -28.78 -8.38
C ALA A 519 18.30 -28.04 -8.11
N LEU A 520 18.78 -28.05 -6.86
CA LEU A 520 20.06 -27.45 -6.51
C LEU A 520 21.23 -28.19 -7.15
N PHE A 521 21.18 -29.52 -7.27
CA PHE A 521 22.17 -30.28 -8.04
C PHE A 521 22.21 -29.83 -9.50
N ALA A 522 21.05 -29.75 -10.17
CA ALA A 522 20.97 -29.30 -11.55
C ALA A 522 21.54 -27.87 -11.73
N LEU A 523 21.21 -26.96 -10.80
CA LEU A 523 21.73 -25.60 -10.79
C LEU A 523 23.25 -25.57 -10.57
N THR A 524 23.76 -26.38 -9.65
CA THR A 524 25.21 -26.45 -9.35
C THR A 524 25.99 -27.00 -10.54
N ILE A 525 25.48 -28.04 -11.20
CA ILE A 525 26.05 -28.57 -12.44
C ILE A 525 26.12 -27.45 -13.49
N LEU A 526 25.00 -26.77 -13.76
CA LEU A 526 24.95 -25.70 -14.75
C LEU A 526 25.94 -24.57 -14.41
N LYS A 527 26.02 -24.16 -13.13
CA LYS A 527 26.98 -23.15 -12.66
C LYS A 527 28.42 -23.58 -12.93
N VAL A 528 28.78 -24.81 -12.57
CA VAL A 528 30.15 -25.33 -12.76
C VAL A 528 30.54 -25.29 -14.24
N PHE A 529 29.63 -25.66 -15.15
CA PHE A 529 29.87 -25.58 -16.59
C PHE A 529 29.97 -24.14 -17.12
N ALA A 530 29.12 -23.24 -16.66
CA ALA A 530 29.01 -21.89 -17.21
C ALA A 530 30.06 -20.91 -16.65
N VAL A 531 30.38 -21.03 -15.36
CA VAL A 531 31.21 -20.06 -14.62
C VAL A 531 32.57 -20.67 -14.29
N ASP A 532 32.58 -21.82 -13.60
CA ASP A 532 33.84 -22.39 -13.08
C ASP A 532 34.70 -22.98 -14.22
N LEU A 533 34.08 -23.44 -15.31
CA LEU A 533 34.80 -23.95 -16.49
C LEU A 533 35.35 -22.83 -17.40
N ALA A 534 34.79 -21.62 -17.32
CA ALA A 534 35.21 -20.48 -18.13
C ALA A 534 36.46 -19.80 -17.57
N SER A 535 36.72 -19.93 -16.27
CA SER A 535 37.78 -19.22 -15.55
C SER A 535 39.03 -20.04 -15.21
N VAL A 536 39.12 -21.31 -15.64
CA VAL A 536 40.17 -22.23 -15.15
C VAL A 536 40.92 -22.95 -16.28
N ASP A 537 42.22 -23.12 -16.06
CA ASP A 537 43.14 -23.90 -16.89
C ASP A 537 42.64 -25.33 -17.16
N ALA A 538 43.01 -25.89 -18.31
CA ALA A 538 42.45 -27.15 -18.83
C ALA A 538 42.56 -28.35 -17.87
N ALA A 539 43.58 -28.38 -17.00
CA ALA A 539 43.81 -29.48 -16.05
C ALA A 539 42.77 -29.55 -14.92
N TYR A 540 42.34 -28.41 -14.36
CA TYR A 540 41.35 -28.36 -13.27
C TYR A 540 39.91 -28.61 -13.76
N ARG A 541 39.64 -28.37 -15.05
CA ARG A 541 38.36 -28.73 -15.68
C ARG A 541 38.15 -30.25 -15.67
N VAL A 542 39.19 -31.02 -15.99
CA VAL A 542 39.15 -32.49 -15.94
C VAL A 542 38.94 -32.99 -14.51
N GLY A 543 39.66 -32.42 -13.52
CA GLY A 543 39.48 -32.77 -12.11
C GLY A 543 38.06 -32.50 -11.58
N SER A 544 37.47 -31.36 -11.95
CA SER A 544 36.10 -31.00 -11.56
C SER A 544 35.06 -31.94 -12.17
N PHE A 545 35.27 -32.43 -13.41
CA PHE A 545 34.39 -33.42 -14.03
C PHE A 545 34.44 -34.79 -13.35
N VAL A 546 35.62 -35.24 -12.94
CA VAL A 546 35.77 -36.52 -12.24
C VAL A 546 35.11 -36.47 -10.87
N VAL A 547 35.29 -35.37 -10.12
CA VAL A 547 34.65 -35.19 -8.80
C VAL A 547 33.13 -35.08 -8.94
N LEU A 548 32.62 -34.27 -9.87
CA LEU A 548 31.19 -34.10 -10.10
C LEU A 548 30.53 -35.42 -10.55
N GLY A 549 31.17 -36.13 -11.49
CA GLY A 549 30.72 -37.45 -11.95
C GLY A 549 30.68 -38.48 -10.81
N GLY A 550 31.72 -38.51 -9.98
CA GLY A 550 31.77 -39.37 -8.80
C GLY A 550 30.65 -39.10 -7.80
N VAL A 551 30.37 -37.82 -7.51
CA VAL A 551 29.26 -37.42 -6.62
C VAL A 551 27.92 -37.84 -7.20
N LEU A 552 27.66 -37.61 -8.49
CA LEU A 552 26.40 -38.00 -9.13
C LEU A 552 26.17 -39.51 -9.12
N VAL A 553 27.21 -40.30 -9.38
CA VAL A 553 27.15 -41.77 -9.30
C VAL A 553 26.88 -42.21 -7.86
N ALA A 554 27.53 -41.62 -6.87
CA ALA A 554 27.31 -41.94 -5.45
C ALA A 554 25.88 -41.63 -5.01
N VAL A 555 25.34 -40.47 -5.40
CA VAL A 555 23.95 -40.06 -5.10
C VAL A 555 22.94 -40.99 -5.78
N SER A 556 23.18 -41.36 -7.04
CA SER A 556 22.34 -42.31 -7.79
C SER A 556 22.35 -43.72 -7.19
N ALA A 557 23.54 -44.23 -6.82
CA ALA A 557 23.70 -45.52 -6.18
C ALA A 557 23.04 -45.54 -4.78
N TRP A 558 23.09 -44.43 -4.05
CA TRP A 558 22.39 -44.31 -2.78
C TRP A 558 20.87 -44.28 -2.94
N TYR A 559 20.36 -43.53 -3.92
CA TYR A 559 18.92 -43.46 -4.24
C TYR A 559 18.34 -44.83 -4.54
N THR A 560 18.97 -45.57 -5.45
CA THR A 560 18.53 -46.91 -5.89
C THR A 560 18.52 -47.92 -4.73
N ARG A 561 19.51 -47.88 -3.84
CA ARG A 561 19.55 -48.71 -2.63
C ARG A 561 18.47 -48.33 -1.61
N ALA A 562 18.19 -47.04 -1.44
CA ALA A 562 17.17 -46.56 -0.52
C ALA A 562 15.75 -46.88 -1.00
N THR A 563 15.49 -46.82 -2.32
CA THR A 563 14.20 -47.21 -2.90
C THR A 563 13.98 -48.72 -2.84
N ALA A 564 15.03 -49.53 -3.09
CA ALA A 564 14.94 -50.99 -3.05
C ALA A 564 14.58 -51.54 -1.65
N ARG A 565 15.03 -50.88 -0.58
CA ARG A 565 14.69 -51.26 0.81
C ARG A 565 13.23 -50.98 1.17
N ARG A 566 12.64 -49.90 0.65
CA ARG A 566 11.23 -49.56 0.92
C ARG A 566 10.23 -50.48 0.22
N SER A 567 10.60 -51.03 -0.93
CA SER A 567 9.80 -52.06 -1.62
C SER A 567 9.87 -53.43 -0.93
N ALA A 568 10.87 -53.68 -0.07
CA ALA A 568 10.98 -54.94 0.67
C ALA A 568 10.20 -54.94 2.00
N ASP A 569 10.01 -53.76 2.63
CA ASP A 569 9.26 -53.60 3.89
C ASP A 569 7.76 -53.30 3.71
N GLY A 570 7.29 -53.10 2.46
CA GLY A 570 5.89 -52.77 2.14
C GLY A 570 4.97 -53.96 1.80
N ASP A 571 5.53 -55.17 1.72
CA ASP A 571 4.84 -56.43 1.40
C ASP A 571 4.86 -57.44 2.58
N ALA A 572 4.98 -56.95 3.82
CA ALA A 572 4.90 -57.77 5.04
C ALA A 572 3.65 -57.47 5.87
#